data_AF-A0A3G3GNC0-F1
#
_entry.id   AF-A0A3G3GNC0-F1
#
_cell.length_a   1.000
_cell.length_b   1.000
_cell.length_c   1.000
_cell.angle_alpha   90.00
_cell.angle_beta   90.00
_cell.angle_gamma   90.00
#
_symmetry.space_group_name_H-M   'P 1'
#
loop_
_entity.id
_entity.type
_entity.pdbx_description
1 polymer ?
#
loop_
_entity_poly.entity_id
_entity_poly.type
_entity_poly.pdbx_seq_one_letter_code
_entity_poly.pdbx_strand_id
1 'polypeptide(L)'
;MKLVQMFGGKCSKCGYNANLAALHFHHLDSTTKHFKLDARILSNKKWENIVEEAKKCLLLCSNCHAEEHNPELSVKNIQKILDGAANKRLLDGIGVNSGKP
;
A
#
# COMPACT_ATOMS: atom_id res chain seq x y z
N MET A 1 23.16 -3.50 4.27
CA MET A 1 22.64 -3.58 2.88
C MET A 1 22.32 -4.99 2.38
N LYS A 2 22.91 -6.06 2.94
CA LYS A 2 22.72 -7.46 2.50
C LYS A 2 21.25 -7.85 2.28
N LEU A 3 20.35 -7.54 3.23
CA LEU A 3 18.94 -7.92 3.13
C LEU A 3 18.26 -7.30 1.90
N VAL A 4 18.45 -6.00 1.66
CA VAL A 4 17.87 -5.31 0.50
C VAL A 4 18.36 -5.92 -0.82
N GLN A 5 19.64 -6.28 -0.91
CA GLN A 5 20.22 -6.91 -2.10
C GLN A 5 19.66 -8.30 -2.39
N MET A 6 19.37 -9.10 -1.35
CA MET A 6 18.71 -10.41 -1.50
C MET A 6 17.33 -10.30 -2.16
N PHE A 7 16.67 -9.13 -2.06
CA PHE A 7 15.38 -8.84 -2.66
C PHE A 7 15.52 -7.95 -3.92
N GLY A 8 16.67 -7.98 -4.58
CA GLY A 8 16.91 -7.34 -5.87
C GLY A 8 17.40 -5.90 -5.81
N GLY A 9 17.55 -5.30 -4.62
CA GLY A 9 18.14 -3.96 -4.48
C GLY A 9 17.26 -2.80 -4.97
N LYS A 10 16.01 -3.08 -5.35
CA LYS A 10 15.08 -2.14 -5.98
C LYS A 10 13.64 -2.49 -5.64
N CYS A 11 12.74 -1.54 -5.85
CA CYS A 11 11.31 -1.82 -5.79
C CYS A 11 10.93 -2.90 -6.80
N SER A 12 10.26 -3.95 -6.34
CA SER A 12 9.81 -5.06 -7.19
C SER A 12 8.70 -4.68 -8.17
N LYS A 13 7.95 -3.59 -7.89
CA LYS A 13 6.83 -3.12 -8.71
C LYS A 13 7.24 -2.12 -9.78
N CYS A 14 7.95 -1.05 -9.42
CA CYS A 14 8.31 0.05 -10.34
C CYS A 14 9.80 0.16 -10.65
N GLY A 15 10.66 -0.64 -10.01
CA GLY A 15 12.11 -0.63 -10.25
C GLY A 15 12.90 0.49 -9.56
N TYR A 16 12.25 1.36 -8.77
CA TYR A 16 12.92 2.43 -8.03
C TYR A 16 14.09 1.90 -7.17
N ASN A 17 15.28 2.50 -7.32
CA ASN A 17 16.51 2.09 -6.62
C ASN A 17 17.43 3.27 -6.27
N ALA A 18 16.94 4.51 -6.34
CA ALA A 18 17.78 5.70 -6.18
C ALA A 18 18.14 6.00 -4.72
N ASN A 19 17.27 5.66 -3.75
CA ASN A 19 17.51 5.91 -2.33
C ASN A 19 16.98 4.76 -1.47
N LEU A 20 17.84 4.17 -0.64
CA LEU A 20 17.47 3.10 0.30
C LEU A 20 16.43 3.53 1.32
N ALA A 21 16.40 4.81 1.70
CA ALA A 21 15.44 5.34 2.66
C ALA A 21 13.99 5.27 2.13
N ALA A 22 13.82 5.22 0.81
CA ALA A 22 12.50 5.08 0.20
C ALA A 22 12.12 3.60 -0.07
N LEU A 23 12.93 2.63 0.35
CA LEU A 23 12.62 1.20 0.20
C LEU A 23 12.12 0.61 1.53
N HIS A 24 11.04 -0.17 1.43
CA HIS A 24 10.35 -0.78 2.56
C HIS A 24 10.00 -2.23 2.27
N PHE A 25 10.04 -3.07 3.30
CA PHE A 25 9.52 -4.43 3.23
C PHE A 25 8.01 -4.44 3.51
N HIS A 26 7.24 -4.76 2.48
CA HIS A 26 5.80 -4.94 2.52
C HIS A 26 5.47 -6.40 2.82
N HIS A 27 4.78 -6.70 3.91
CA HIS A 27 4.34 -8.07 4.18
C HIS A 27 3.17 -8.43 3.26
N LEU A 28 3.26 -9.55 2.55
CA LEU A 28 2.20 -10.03 1.66
C LEU A 28 0.90 -10.35 2.42
N ASP A 29 1.05 -10.95 3.60
CA ASP A 29 -0.05 -11.20 4.52
C ASP A 29 0.33 -10.66 5.90
N SER A 30 -0.38 -9.62 6.33
CA SER A 30 -0.11 -8.95 7.60
C SER A 30 -0.43 -9.81 8.84
N THR A 31 -1.19 -10.90 8.70
CA THR A 31 -1.56 -11.83 9.77
C THR A 31 -0.47 -12.87 10.04
N THR A 32 0.41 -13.12 9.07
CA THR A 32 1.48 -14.13 9.16
C THR A 32 2.81 -13.56 9.66
N LYS A 33 2.87 -12.23 9.88
CA LYS A 33 4.09 -11.55 10.33
C LYS A 33 4.36 -11.78 11.81
N HIS A 34 5.61 -12.02 12.16
CA HIS A 34 6.05 -12.07 13.56
C HIS A 34 6.53 -10.70 14.06
N PHE A 35 7.13 -9.90 13.18
CA PHE A 35 7.67 -8.58 13.54
C PHE A 35 7.82 -7.68 12.32
N LYS A 36 8.00 -6.37 12.53
CA LYS A 36 8.26 -5.42 11.43
C LYS A 36 9.74 -5.45 11.04
N LEU A 37 10.02 -5.28 9.76
CA LEU A 37 11.38 -5.20 9.21
C LEU A 37 11.87 -3.74 9.17
N ASP A 38 11.89 -3.08 10.33
CA ASP A 38 12.44 -1.74 10.51
C ASP A 38 13.77 -1.77 11.27
N ALA A 39 14.61 -0.75 11.09
CA ALA A 39 15.98 -0.73 11.60
C ALA A 39 16.09 -0.98 13.12
N ARG A 40 15.11 -0.53 13.91
CA ARG A 40 15.11 -0.68 15.37
C ARG A 40 14.81 -2.11 15.81
N ILE A 41 13.91 -2.79 15.12
CA ILE A 41 13.61 -4.20 15.42
C ILE A 41 14.75 -5.09 14.92
N LEU A 42 15.26 -4.83 13.72
CA LEU A 42 16.33 -5.63 13.11
C LEU A 42 17.60 -5.68 13.96
N SER A 43 17.96 -4.60 14.67
CA SER A 43 19.14 -4.56 15.53
C SER A 43 19.08 -5.53 16.72
N ASN A 44 17.90 -6.04 17.04
CA ASN A 44 17.65 -6.93 18.18
C ASN A 44 17.25 -8.36 17.75
N LYS A 45 17.48 -8.74 16.49
CA LYS A 45 17.11 -10.06 15.94
C LYS A 45 18.30 -10.77 15.32
N LYS A 46 18.28 -12.10 15.41
CA LYS A 46 19.24 -12.96 14.71
C LYS A 46 19.03 -12.87 13.19
N TRP A 47 20.12 -12.96 12.44
CA TRP A 47 20.11 -12.80 10.98
C TRP A 47 19.16 -13.79 10.29
N GLU A 48 19.12 -15.04 10.76
CA GLU A 48 18.28 -16.09 10.21
C GLU A 48 16.80 -15.74 10.36
N ASN A 49 16.41 -15.26 11.55
CA ASN A 49 15.02 -14.84 11.81
C ASN A 49 14.63 -13.64 10.93
N ILE A 50 15.55 -12.70 10.71
CA ILE A 50 15.33 -11.55 9.82
C ILE A 50 15.07 -12.03 8.40
N VAL A 51 15.87 -12.96 7.90
CA VAL A 51 15.72 -13.51 6.54
C VAL A 51 14.41 -14.29 6.40
N GLU A 52 14.06 -15.14 7.37
CA GLU A 52 12.79 -15.88 7.33
C GLU A 52 11.58 -14.96 7.34
N GLU A 53 11.62 -13.88 8.12
CA GLU A 53 10.54 -12.90 8.10
C GLU A 53 10.50 -12.10 6.79
N ALA A 54 11.66 -11.71 6.26
CA ALA A 54 11.75 -11.00 4.99
C ALA A 54 11.23 -11.83 3.80
N LYS A 55 11.34 -13.16 3.82
CA LYS A 55 10.78 -14.04 2.77
C LYS A 55 9.27 -13.90 2.60
N LYS A 56 8.57 -13.40 3.62
CA LYS A 56 7.12 -13.11 3.57
C LYS A 56 6.80 -11.74 2.98
N CYS A 57 7.82 -11.01 2.55
CA CYS A 57 7.71 -9.63 2.14
C CYS A 57 8.11 -9.39 0.68
N LEU A 58 7.60 -8.28 0.14
CA LEU A 58 8.10 -7.63 -1.08
C LEU A 58 8.93 -6.41 -0.70
N LEU A 59 9.98 -6.14 -1.47
CA LEU A 59 10.71 -4.87 -1.36
C LEU A 59 10.05 -3.83 -2.28
N LEU A 60 9.40 -2.83 -1.70
CA LEU A 60 8.67 -1.78 -2.42
C LEU A 60 9.23 -0.40 -2.14
N CYS A 61 9.09 0.54 -3.09
CA CYS A 61 9.34 1.95 -2.77
C CYS A 61 8.18 2.52 -1.93
N SER A 62 8.38 3.66 -1.27
CA SER A 62 7.36 4.28 -0.40
C SER A 62 6.03 4.51 -1.12
N ASN A 63 6.05 4.88 -2.41
CA ASN A 63 4.84 5.09 -3.20
C ASN A 63 4.10 3.78 -3.47
N CYS A 64 4.78 2.77 -4.05
CA CYS A 64 4.17 1.47 -4.30
C CYS A 64 3.71 0.81 -2.99
N HIS A 65 4.46 0.97 -1.91
CA HIS A 65 4.07 0.48 -0.59
C HIS A 65 2.77 1.15 -0.10
N ALA A 66 2.61 2.45 -0.29
CA ALA A 66 1.38 3.16 0.05
C ALA A 66 0.19 2.70 -0.81
N GLU A 67 0.40 2.45 -2.10
CA GLU A 67 -0.64 1.90 -2.99
C GLU A 67 -1.13 0.53 -2.54
N GLU A 68 -0.23 -0.38 -2.13
CA GLU A 68 -0.62 -1.71 -1.63
C GLU A 68 -1.44 -1.64 -0.34
N HIS A 69 -1.18 -0.65 0.53
CA HIS A 69 -1.97 -0.46 1.75
C HIS A 69 -3.31 0.25 1.52
N ASN A 70 -3.47 0.98 0.41
CA ASN A 70 -4.65 1.81 0.15
C ASN A 70 -5.19 1.64 -1.29
N PRO A 71 -5.51 0.40 -1.72
CA PRO A 71 -5.95 0.12 -3.09
C PRO A 71 -7.26 0.85 -3.48
N GLU A 72 -8.12 1.13 -2.51
CA GLU A 72 -9.36 1.90 -2.67
C GLU A 72 -9.12 3.36 -3.06
N LEU A 73 -7.96 3.93 -2.69
CA LEU A 73 -7.58 5.31 -3.02
C LEU A 73 -6.95 5.45 -4.41
N SER A 74 -7.00 4.41 -5.24
CA SER A 74 -6.56 4.53 -6.63
C SER A 74 -7.37 5.61 -7.37
N VAL A 75 -6.71 6.38 -8.24
CA VAL A 75 -7.34 7.46 -9.03
C VAL A 75 -8.58 6.97 -9.76
N LYS A 76 -8.54 5.76 -10.32
CA LYS A 76 -9.68 5.12 -11.00
C LYS A 76 -10.87 4.89 -10.07
N ASN A 77 -10.63 4.46 -8.84
CA ASN A 77 -11.69 4.23 -7.85
C ASN A 77 -12.26 5.56 -7.34
N ILE A 78 -11.40 6.53 -7.04
CA ILE A 78 -11.83 7.87 -6.64
C ILE A 78 -12.66 8.54 -7.73
N GLN A 79 -12.25 8.45 -9.00
CA GLN A 79 -13.02 9.01 -10.11
C GLN A 79 -14.43 8.41 -10.19
N LYS A 80 -14.58 7.09 -10.05
CA LYS A 80 -15.90 6.43 -10.01
C LYS A 80 -16.77 6.92 -8.86
N ILE A 81 -16.19 7.13 -7.69
CA ILE A 81 -16.91 7.64 -6.51
C ILE A 81 -17.40 9.06 -6.77
N LEU A 82 -16.53 9.92 -7.33
CA LEU A 82 -16.88 11.30 -7.67
C LEU A 82 -17.97 11.36 -8.75
N ASP A 83 -17.86 10.56 -9.80
CA ASP A 83 -18.85 10.48 -10.88
C ASP A 83 -20.20 9.96 -10.35
N GLY A 84 -20.18 8.97 -9.47
CA GLY A 84 -21.38 8.46 -8.80
C GLY A 84 -22.04 9.50 -7.91
N ALA A 85 -21.25 10.27 -7.14
CA ALA A 85 -21.75 11.35 -6.29
C ALA A 85 -22.33 12.51 -7.12
N ALA A 86 -21.71 12.86 -8.25
CA ALA A 86 -22.23 13.86 -9.19
C ALA A 86 -23.57 13.41 -9.80
N ASN A 87 -23.67 12.15 -10.23
CA ASN A 87 -24.91 11.58 -10.76
C ASN A 87 -26.02 11.52 -9.70
N LYS A 88 -25.69 11.17 -8.45
CA LYS A 88 -26.67 11.17 -7.34
C LYS A 88 -27.21 12.59 -7.07
N ARG A 89 -26.35 13.61 -7.11
CA ARG A 89 -26.77 15.02 -6.98
C ARG A 89 -27.69 15.50 -8.11
N LEU A 90 -27.55 14.96 -9.32
CA LEU A 90 -28.46 15.26 -10.44
C LEU A 90 -29.84 14.60 -10.25
N LEU A 91 -29.89 13.37 -9.72
CA LEU A 91 -31.15 12.67 -9.43
C LEU A 91 -31.90 13.31 -8.24
N ASP A 92 -31.19 13.69 -7.19
CA ASP A 92 -31.75 14.39 -6.03
C ASP A 92 -32.18 15.85 -6.37
N GLY A 93 -31.78 16.36 -7.55
CA GLY A 93 -32.10 17.70 -8.06
C GLY A 93 -33.29 17.78 -9.03
N ILE A 94 -33.87 16.65 -9.45
CA ILE A 94 -35.18 16.65 -10.11
C ILE A 94 -36.22 16.72 -8.99
N GLY A 95 -36.61 17.94 -8.63
CA GLY A 95 -37.69 18.21 -7.71
C GLY A 95 -38.99 17.57 -8.19
N VAL A 96 -39.25 16.34 -7.75
CA VAL A 96 -40.59 15.78 -7.77
C VAL A 96 -41.42 16.56 -6.76
N ASN A 97 -42.15 17.55 -7.27
CA ASN A 97 -43.17 18.25 -6.50
C ASN A 97 -44.32 17.27 -6.26
N SER A 98 -44.15 16.35 -5.32
CA SER A 98 -45.26 15.57 -4.78
C SER A 98 -45.91 16.42 -3.71
N GLY A 99 -46.77 17.34 -4.18
CA GLY A 99 -47.71 18.06 -3.34
C GLY A 99 -48.41 17.09 -2.40
N LYS A 100 -48.29 17.35 -1.10
CA LYS A 100 -49.03 16.67 -0.07
C LYS A 100 -50.15 17.63 0.36
N PRO A 101 -51.42 17.20 0.44
CA PRO A 101 -52.37 17.89 1.31
C PRO A 101 -51.89 17.84 2.77
#